data_AF-N9Y1G9-F1
#
_entry.id   AF-N9Y1G9-F1
#
_cell.length_a   1.000
_cell.length_b   1.000
_cell.length_c   1.000
_cell.angle_alpha   90.00
_cell.angle_beta   90.00
_cell.angle_gamma   90.00
#
_symmetry.space_group_name_H-M   'P 1'
#
loop_
_entity.id
_entity.type
_entity.pdbx_description
1 polymer ?
#
loop_
_entity_poly.entity_id
_entity_poly.type
_entity_poly.pdbx_seq_one_letter_code
_entity_poly.pdbx_strand_id
1 'polypeptide(L)'
;MDTKNLKEKFKNNKKTYYTDQFMTIQVNGMFGTPSVIYCGDSELEAYKRFKSLEGQARKIVKADVTFVYVLDTDMIEKYEVKEVIEDEE
;
A
#
# COMPACT_ATOMS: atom_id res chain seq x y z
N MET A 1 -17.20 37.30 15.48
CA MET A 1 -16.70 36.76 14.20
C MET A 1 -15.25 37.20 14.10
N ASP A 2 -14.38 36.39 14.69
CA ASP A 2 -13.00 36.74 14.97
C ASP A 2 -12.10 36.22 13.85
N THR A 3 -11.73 37.11 12.94
CA THR A 3 -10.86 36.83 11.77
C THR A 3 -9.38 36.71 12.13
N LYS A 4 -9.03 36.49 13.40
CA LYS A 4 -7.63 36.39 13.86
C LYS A 4 -6.99 35.01 13.71
N ASN A 5 -7.72 33.99 13.27
CA ASN A 5 -7.22 32.61 13.17
C ASN A 5 -6.93 32.13 11.74
N LEU A 6 -6.86 33.02 10.76
CA LEU A 6 -6.68 32.64 9.35
C LEU A 6 -5.24 32.78 8.81
N LYS A 7 -4.26 33.25 9.60
CA LYS A 7 -2.89 33.55 9.09
C LYS A 7 -1.73 32.76 9.69
N GLU A 8 -1.98 31.73 10.49
CA GLU A 8 -0.92 30.88 11.08
C GLU A 8 -1.01 29.38 10.74
N LYS A 9 -1.72 29.00 9.68
CA LYS A 9 -1.83 27.59 9.24
C LYS A 9 -0.93 27.22 8.06
N PHE A 10 0.17 27.93 7.85
CA PHE A 10 1.22 27.54 6.89
C PHE A 10 2.55 27.31 7.61
N LYS A 11 2.58 26.35 8.55
CA LYS A 11 3.81 25.77 9.10
C LYS A 11 3.49 24.59 10.01
N ASN A 12 3.30 23.42 9.42
CA ASN A 12 3.70 22.13 9.99
C ASN A 12 3.51 21.05 8.92
N ASN A 13 4.43 21.03 7.97
CA ASN A 13 4.56 19.96 6.99
C ASN A 13 5.23 18.73 7.66
N LYS A 14 4.66 18.26 8.78
CA LYS A 14 5.16 17.06 9.47
C LYS A 14 4.69 15.85 8.66
N LYS A 15 5.58 15.35 7.81
CA LYS A 15 5.45 14.01 7.25
C LYS A 15 5.45 13.03 8.42
N THR A 16 4.35 12.30 8.59
CA THR A 16 4.27 11.21 9.55
C THR A 16 4.59 9.92 8.82
N TYR A 17 5.46 9.12 9.42
CA TYR A 17 5.88 7.84 8.89
C TYR A 17 5.41 6.74 9.80
N TYR A 18 4.82 5.70 9.22
CA TYR A 18 4.58 4.45 9.91
C TYR A 18 4.83 3.29 8.96
N THR A 19 5.33 2.19 9.51
CA THR A 19 5.54 0.94 8.79
C THR A 19 4.68 -0.10 9.44
N ASP A 20 3.92 -0.82 8.62
CA ASP A 20 3.12 -1.93 9.08
C ASP A 20 3.20 -3.08 8.07
N GLN A 21 2.89 -4.29 8.54
CA GLN A 21 3.01 -5.50 7.74
C GLN A 21 1.66 -5.85 7.14
N PHE A 22 1.60 -5.89 5.81
CA PHE A 22 0.37 -6.19 5.09
C PHE A 22 0.47 -7.44 4.26
N MET A 23 -0.69 -8.07 4.05
CA MET A 23 -0.90 -9.03 2.99
C MET A 23 -1.15 -8.28 1.68
N THR A 24 -0.35 -8.58 0.66
CA THR A 24 -0.39 -7.86 -0.60
C THR A 24 -0.46 -8.82 -1.77
N ILE A 25 -1.16 -8.41 -2.83
CA ILE A 25 -1.22 -9.17 -4.09
C ILE A 25 -0.45 -8.38 -5.13
N GLN A 26 0.59 -9.01 -5.68
CA GLN A 26 1.33 -8.49 -6.81
C GLN A 26 0.88 -9.18 -8.08
N VAL A 27 0.64 -8.40 -9.12
CA VAL A 27 0.42 -8.90 -10.49
C VAL A 27 1.54 -8.42 -11.38
N ASN A 28 1.98 -9.25 -12.31
CA ASN A 28 2.92 -8.81 -13.34
C ASN A 28 2.19 -7.85 -14.28
N GLY A 29 2.57 -6.57 -14.22
CA GLY A 29 2.05 -5.55 -15.12
C GLY A 29 2.56 -5.72 -16.54
N MET A 30 1.95 -4.97 -17.46
CA MET A 30 2.49 -4.80 -18.81
C MET A 30 3.91 -4.22 -18.66
N PHE A 31 4.92 -4.86 -19.26
CA PHE A 31 6.37 -4.57 -19.12
C PHE A 31 7.10 -5.22 -17.92
N GLY A 32 6.50 -6.18 -17.22
CA GLY A 32 7.20 -6.95 -16.18
C GLY A 32 7.44 -6.18 -14.88
N THR A 33 6.84 -5.01 -14.73
CA THR A 33 6.80 -4.27 -13.47
C THR A 33 5.70 -4.83 -12.57
N PRO A 34 6.04 -5.39 -11.39
CA PRO A 34 5.04 -5.90 -10.47
C PRO A 34 4.21 -4.73 -9.93
N SER A 35 2.89 -4.84 -10.06
CA SER A 35 1.93 -3.86 -9.56
C SER A 35 1.19 -4.45 -8.36
N VAL A 36 1.08 -3.68 -7.27
CA VAL A 36 0.32 -4.07 -6.08
C VAL A 36 -1.14 -3.67 -6.29
N ILE A 37 -2.03 -4.65 -6.29
CA ILE A 37 -3.48 -4.44 -6.52
C ILE A 37 -4.33 -4.66 -5.27
N TYR A 38 -3.72 -5.19 -4.22
CA TYR A 38 -4.32 -5.34 -2.90
C TYR A 38 -3.24 -5.12 -1.84
N CYS A 39 -3.62 -4.39 -0.80
CA CYS A 39 -2.84 -4.16 0.40
C CYS A 39 -3.82 -4.11 1.57
N GLY A 40 -3.73 -5.07 2.49
CA GLY A 40 -4.62 -5.14 3.64
C GLY A 40 -4.25 -6.25 4.61
N ASP A 41 -4.91 -6.26 5.76
CA ASP A 41 -4.58 -7.16 6.88
C ASP A 41 -5.26 -8.52 6.78
N SER A 42 -6.26 -8.66 5.89
CA SER A 42 -7.11 -9.84 5.81
C SER A 42 -6.58 -10.85 4.80
N GLU A 43 -6.02 -11.95 5.31
CA GLU A 43 -5.56 -13.08 4.49
C GLU A 43 -6.70 -13.67 3.64
N LEU A 44 -7.90 -13.85 4.23
CA LEU A 44 -9.04 -14.40 3.52
C LEU A 44 -9.47 -13.52 2.34
N GLU A 45 -9.45 -12.20 2.49
CA GLU A 45 -9.73 -11.28 1.39
C GLU A 45 -8.64 -11.31 0.33
N ALA A 46 -7.37 -11.39 0.73
CA ALA A 46 -6.25 -11.54 -0.19
C ALA A 46 -6.44 -12.79 -1.06
N TYR A 47 -6.74 -13.95 -0.48
CA TYR A 47 -6.98 -15.18 -1.24
C TYR A 47 -8.21 -15.10 -2.15
N LYS A 48 -9.32 -14.51 -1.68
CA LYS A 48 -10.51 -14.33 -2.53
C LYS A 48 -10.19 -13.49 -3.76
N ARG A 49 -9.48 -12.37 -3.58
CA ARG A 49 -9.05 -11.53 -4.70
C ARG A 49 -8.03 -12.24 -5.58
N PHE A 50 -7.08 -12.95 -5.00
CA PHE A 50 -6.10 -13.76 -5.73
C PHE A 50 -6.78 -14.77 -6.65
N LYS A 51 -7.77 -15.52 -6.17
CA LYS A 51 -8.54 -16.45 -7.01
C LYS A 51 -9.39 -15.73 -8.06
N SER A 52 -9.88 -14.52 -7.80
CA SER A 52 -10.65 -13.77 -8.79
C SER A 52 -9.83 -13.23 -9.98
N LEU A 53 -8.49 -13.29 -9.90
CA LEU A 53 -7.56 -12.75 -10.89
C LEU A 53 -6.97 -13.85 -11.79
N GLU A 54 -7.67 -14.98 -11.92
CA GLU A 54 -7.28 -16.09 -12.78
C GLU A 54 -6.91 -15.63 -14.20
N GLY A 55 -5.77 -16.13 -14.71
CA GLY A 55 -5.26 -15.79 -16.05
C GLY A 55 -4.15 -14.73 -16.08
N GLN A 56 -3.71 -14.21 -14.93
CA GLN A 56 -2.52 -13.35 -14.82
C GLN A 56 -1.48 -13.99 -13.90
N ALA A 57 -0.20 -13.79 -14.23
CA ALA A 57 0.92 -14.14 -13.37
C ALA A 57 0.88 -13.24 -12.12
N ARG A 58 0.72 -13.85 -10.95
CA ARG A 58 0.38 -13.16 -9.72
C ARG A 58 0.85 -13.91 -8.48
N LYS A 59 1.09 -13.16 -7.42
CA LYS A 59 1.59 -13.70 -6.15
C LYS A 59 1.03 -12.99 -4.94
N ILE A 60 0.82 -13.75 -3.87
CA ILE A 60 0.50 -13.24 -2.55
C ILE A 60 1.81 -13.13 -1.77
N VAL A 61 2.09 -11.95 -1.24
CA VAL A 61 3.29 -11.70 -0.44
C VAL A 61 2.96 -10.93 0.83
N LYS A 62 3.68 -11.23 1.92
CA LYS A 62 3.75 -10.35 3.07
C LYS A 62 4.81 -9.30 2.81
N ALA A 63 4.42 -8.05 2.92
CA ALA A 63 5.33 -6.93 2.73
C ALA A 63 5.23 -5.96 3.90
N ASP A 64 6.39 -5.43 4.30
CA ASP A 64 6.45 -4.26 5.16
C ASP A 64 6.25 -3.03 4.27
N VAL A 65 5.18 -2.29 4.53
CA VAL A 65 4.81 -1.11 3.76
C VAL A 65 4.96 0.11 4.65
N THR A 66 5.86 1.00 4.27
CA THR A 66 6.03 2.30 4.91
C THR A 66 5.16 3.32 4.21
N PHE A 67 4.22 3.87 4.96
CA PHE A 67 3.37 4.96 4.51
C PHE A 67 3.94 6.30 4.97
N VAL A 68 3.75 7.31 4.13
CA VAL A 68 3.98 8.71 4.43
C VAL A 68 2.67 9.45 4.33
N TYR A 69 2.28 10.11 5.41
CA TYR A 69 1.09 10.96 5.44
C TYR A 69 1.43 12.36 4.93
N VAL A 70 0.84 12.73 3.78
CA VAL A 70 1.07 14.03 3.12
C VAL A 70 -0.26 14.62 2.67
N LEU A 71 -0.56 15.85 3.06
CA LEU A 71 -1.78 16.58 2.64
C LEU A 71 -3.06 15.74 2.85
N ASP A 72 -3.21 15.17 4.04
CA ASP A 72 -4.35 14.34 4.43
C ASP A 72 -4.51 13.03 3.63
N THR A 73 -3.46 12.58 2.94
CA THR A 73 -3.45 11.35 2.14
C THR A 73 -2.28 10.45 2.52
N ASP A 74 -2.54 9.15 2.69
CA ASP A 74 -1.49 8.14 2.86
C ASP A 74 -0.88 7.77 1.50
N MET A 75 0.43 7.92 1.37
CA MET A 75 1.19 7.47 0.20
C MET A 75 2.18 6.39 0.61
N ILE A 76 2.38 5.37 -0.23
CA ILE A 76 3.42 4.38 0.01
C ILE A 76 4.78 5.01 -0.34
N GLU A 77 5.68 5.11 0.63
CA GLU A 77 7.06 5.60 0.43
C GLU A 77 8.04 4.45 0.20
N LYS A 78 7.91 3.38 0.99
CA LYS A 78 8.76 2.19 0.88
C LYS A 78 7.91 0.94 0.91
N TYR A 79 8.31 -0.06 0.13
CA TYR A 79 7.67 -1.35 0.05
C TYR A 79 8.75 -2.42 0.04
N GLU A 80 8.73 -3.34 1.01
CA GLU A 80 9.73 -4.39 1.15
C GLU A 80 9.06 -5.76 1.33
N VAL A 81 9.26 -6.66 0.36
CA VAL A 81 8.72 -8.02 0.44
C VAL A 81 9.53 -8.82 1.46
N LYS A 82 8.83 -9.42 2.43
CA LYS A 82 9.43 -10.29 3.45
C LYS A 82 9.27 -11.77 3.12
N GLU A 83 8.08 -12.16 2.67
CA GLU A 83 7.72 -13.55 2.45
C GLU A 83 6.78 -13.67 1.26
N VAL A 84 7.00 -14.69 0.42
CA VAL A 84 6.09 -15.10 -0.65
C VAL A 84 5.28 -16.28 -0.14
N ILE A 85 3.96 -16.19 -0.22
CA ILE A 85 3.04 -17.21 0.29
C ILE A 85 2.54 -18.11 -0.83
N GLU A 86 2.08 -17.50 -1.92
CA GLU A 86 1.55 -18.20 -3.09
C GLU A 86 2.06 -17.48 -4.34
N ASP A 87 2.55 -18.23 -5.32
CA ASP A 87 3.16 -17.72 -6.54
C ASP A 87 2.62 -18.53 -7.72
N GLU A 88 1.86 -17.87 -8.59
CA GLU A 88 1.45 -18.41 -9.88
C GLU A 88 2.26 -17.67 -10.96
N GLU A 89 3.38 -18.28 -11.37
CA GLU A 89 4.21 -17.84 -12.50
C GLU A 89 3.50 -18.02 -13.85
#